data_AF-A0A955JCS0-F1
#
_entry.id   AF-A0A955JCS0-F1
#
_cell.length_a   1.000
_cell.length_b   1.000
_cell.length_c   1.000
_cell.angle_alpha   90.00
_cell.angle_beta   90.00
_cell.angle_gamma   90.00
#
_symmetry.space_group_name_H-M   'P 1'
#
loop_
_entity.id
_entity.type
_entity.pdbx_description
1 polymer ?
#
loop_
_entity_poly.entity_id
_entity_poly.type
_entity_poly.pdbx_seq_one_letter_code
_entity_poly.pdbx_strand_id
1 'polypeptide(L)'
;DAARTKLDLLLAQSAGFASQSQLQGRRDRVYSTVLRVPEGKFGETIKAIKDLGRVVAESLETEDVTSEFVDTEARIRNLTRTEARLLDILEKVAGNLAEILPVESELNRVRGEIETLTARTKQIEELVALATVSVTLYEESLDVIEEPDDIWKPFRQLKRNAGALLKKSFGALVAVFAAIANFLIVILPWAVLLALILVVRPGWRRGLMGLFSRRPRPK
;
A
#
# COMPACT_ATOMS: atom_id res chain seq x y z
N ASP A 1 13.30 3.06 18.54
CA ASP A 1 13.21 2.76 19.99
C ASP A 1 13.03 4.00 20.89
N ALA A 2 13.70 5.13 20.63
CA ALA A 2 13.53 6.36 21.44
C ALA A 2 12.09 6.91 21.54
N ALA A 3 11.30 6.80 20.46
CA ALA A 3 9.90 7.22 20.46
C ALA A 3 9.02 6.37 21.40
N ARG A 4 9.33 5.08 21.56
CA ARG A 4 8.61 4.18 22.48
C ARG A 4 8.90 4.53 23.93
N THR A 5 10.18 4.69 24.28
CA THR A 5 10.59 5.06 25.64
C THR A 5 9.99 6.40 26.06
N LYS A 6 9.88 7.37 25.14
CA LYS A 6 9.18 8.63 25.39
C LYS A 6 7.67 8.43 25.57
N LEU A 7 7.04 7.57 24.76
CA LEU A 7 5.62 7.25 24.91
C LEU A 7 5.34 6.59 26.27
N ASP A 8 6.16 5.62 26.69
CA ASP A 8 6.04 4.94 27.98
C ASP A 8 6.24 5.91 29.16
N LEU A 9 7.18 6.84 29.05
CA LEU A 9 7.39 7.91 30.04
C LEU A 9 6.19 8.87 30.12
N LEU A 10 5.62 9.25 28.97
CA LEU A 10 4.43 10.11 28.92
C LEU A 10 3.21 9.41 29.53
N LEU A 11 3.06 8.11 29.32
CA LEU A 11 2.00 7.31 29.94
C LEU A 11 2.12 7.24 31.45
N ALA A 12 3.35 7.01 31.95
CA ALA A 12 3.63 7.03 33.38
C ALA A 12 3.30 8.39 34.02
N GLN A 13 3.52 9.50 33.31
CA GLN A 13 3.20 10.86 33.78
C GLN A 13 1.70 11.19 33.69
N SER A 14 1.01 10.70 32.65
CA SER A 14 -0.41 10.94 32.45
C SER A 14 -1.32 10.03 33.28
N ALA A 15 -0.75 9.17 34.14
CA ALA A 15 -1.47 8.12 34.89
C ALA A 15 -2.31 7.21 33.98
N GLY A 16 -1.89 7.09 32.72
CA GLY A 16 -2.52 6.22 31.74
C GLY A 16 -1.78 4.91 31.61
N PHE A 17 -2.47 3.86 31.17
CA PHE A 17 -1.84 2.56 30.91
C PHE A 17 -2.05 2.14 29.45
N ALA A 18 -1.06 1.44 28.91
CA ALA A 18 -1.18 0.77 27.62
C ALA A 18 -1.96 -0.54 27.80
N SER A 19 -3.13 -0.64 27.19
CA SER A 19 -3.97 -1.85 27.29
C SER A 19 -3.50 -2.96 26.35
N GLN A 20 -3.04 -2.59 25.16
CA GLN A 20 -2.47 -3.51 24.18
C GLN A 20 -1.29 -2.84 23.48
N SER A 21 -0.23 -3.60 23.24
CA SER A 21 0.96 -3.16 22.54
C SER A 21 1.41 -4.27 21.60
N GLN A 22 1.37 -4.02 20.30
CA GLN A 22 1.82 -4.97 19.29
C GLN A 22 2.96 -4.37 18.47
N LEU A 23 4.01 -5.16 18.33
CA LEU A 23 5.20 -4.83 17.57
C LEU A 23 5.33 -5.83 16.43
N GLN A 24 5.24 -5.33 15.20
CA GLN A 24 5.40 -6.13 14.00
C GLN A 24 6.58 -5.57 13.20
N GLY A 25 7.52 -6.42 12.76
CA GLY A 25 8.64 -5.93 11.95
C GLY A 25 9.54 -7.00 11.32
N ARG A 26 9.66 -6.96 9.99
CA ARG A 26 10.78 -7.52 9.20
C ARG A 26 11.44 -6.46 8.27
N ARG A 27 10.77 -5.34 7.93
CA ARG A 27 11.36 -4.19 7.19
C ARG A 27 10.82 -2.83 7.66
N ASP A 28 9.52 -2.69 7.89
CA ASP A 28 8.92 -1.50 8.52
C ASP A 28 8.50 -1.84 9.95
N ARG A 29 9.02 -1.10 10.94
CA ARG A 29 8.61 -1.27 12.35
C ARG A 29 7.37 -0.42 12.58
N VAL A 30 6.21 -1.06 12.58
CA VAL A 30 4.96 -0.45 13.02
C VAL A 30 4.77 -0.75 14.51
N TYR A 31 4.43 0.29 15.28
CA TYR A 31 4.09 0.15 16.69
C TYR A 31 2.69 0.70 16.91
N SER A 32 1.75 -0.15 17.31
CA SER A 32 0.40 0.26 17.67
C SER A 32 0.17 0.02 19.15
N THR A 33 -0.39 1.02 19.83
CA THR A 33 -0.78 0.91 21.22
C THR A 33 -2.10 1.64 21.49
N VAL A 34 -2.89 1.08 22.41
CA VAL A 34 -4.12 1.68 22.89
C VAL A 34 -3.89 2.16 24.32
N LEU A 35 -4.09 3.45 24.54
CA LEU A 35 -3.84 4.16 25.78
C LEU A 35 -5.19 4.49 26.44
N ARG A 36 -5.29 4.29 27.75
CA ARG A 36 -6.40 4.80 28.55
C ARG A 36 -5.91 6.02 29.33
N VAL A 37 -6.50 7.19 29.09
CA VAL A 37 -6.07 8.47 29.67
C VAL A 37 -7.23 9.12 30.41
N PRO A 38 -7.06 9.56 31.67
CA PRO A 38 -8.09 10.32 32.37
C PRO A 38 -8.50 11.59 31.62
N GLU A 39 -9.78 11.92 31.65
CA GLU A 39 -10.34 13.08 30.91
C GLU A 39 -9.54 14.37 31.13
N GLY A 40 -9.23 14.70 32.38
CA GLY A 40 -8.50 15.94 32.73
C GLY A 40 -7.07 16.04 32.18
N LYS A 41 -6.46 14.93 31.75
CA LYS A 41 -5.11 14.89 31.17
C LYS A 41 -5.10 14.62 29.67
N PHE A 42 -6.26 14.37 29.06
CA PHE A 42 -6.38 14.03 27.65
C PHE A 42 -5.69 15.06 26.73
N GLY A 43 -5.99 16.34 26.91
CA GLY A 43 -5.44 17.41 26.07
C GLY A 43 -3.91 17.54 26.15
N GLU A 44 -3.33 17.35 27.34
CA GLU A 44 -1.88 17.37 27.54
C GLU A 44 -1.21 16.16 26.90
N THR A 45 -1.79 14.97 27.08
CA THR A 45 -1.26 13.72 26.51
C THR A 45 -1.28 13.75 24.98
N ILE A 46 -2.37 14.21 24.36
CA ILE A 46 -2.46 14.31 22.90
C ILE A 46 -1.41 15.28 22.35
N LYS A 47 -1.22 16.46 22.98
CA LYS A 47 -0.17 17.40 22.58
C LYS A 47 1.21 16.77 22.68
N ALA A 48 1.52 16.11 23.79
CA ALA A 48 2.80 15.46 23.99
C ALA A 48 3.05 14.34 22.96
N ILE A 49 2.02 13.59 22.55
CA ILE A 49 2.12 12.58 21.48
C ILE A 49 2.40 13.24 20.13
N LYS A 50 1.74 14.35 19.82
CA LYS A 50 1.98 15.10 18.58
C LYS A 50 3.40 15.66 18.51
N ASP A 51 3.98 16.05 19.64
CA ASP A 51 5.35 16.56 19.70
C ASP A 51 6.42 15.46 19.48
N LEU A 52 6.06 14.17 19.52
CA LEU A 52 7.01 13.07 19.29
C LEU A 52 7.40 12.90 17.81
N GLY A 53 6.61 13.40 16.87
CA GLY A 53 6.86 13.19 15.45
C GLY A 53 5.88 13.91 14.52
N ARG A 54 5.95 13.62 13.22
CA ARG A 54 5.01 14.19 12.25
C ARG A 54 3.68 13.43 12.31
N VAL A 55 2.58 14.15 12.54
CA VAL A 55 1.22 13.58 12.47
C VAL A 55 0.88 13.29 11.01
N VAL A 56 0.66 12.01 10.69
CA VAL A 56 0.26 11.57 9.34
C VAL A 56 -1.26 11.59 9.19
N ALA A 57 -1.97 11.17 10.23
CA ALA A 57 -3.42 11.17 10.30
C ALA A 57 -3.88 11.38 11.75
N GLU A 58 -4.98 12.10 11.92
CA GLU A 58 -5.64 12.31 13.20
C GLU A 58 -7.14 12.15 12.99
N SER A 59 -7.77 11.36 13.85
CA SER A 59 -9.22 11.22 13.91
C SER A 59 -9.65 11.36 15.37
N LEU A 60 -10.60 12.23 15.62
CA LEU A 60 -11.22 12.43 16.93
C LEU A 60 -12.70 12.11 16.80
N GLU A 61 -13.15 11.14 17.58
CA GLU A 61 -14.54 10.78 17.72
C GLU A 61 -14.99 11.14 19.14
N THR A 62 -16.18 11.73 19.26
CA THR A 62 -16.77 12.12 20.53
C THR A 62 -18.20 11.63 20.53
N GLU A 63 -18.52 10.77 21.48
CA GLU A 63 -19.86 10.19 21.65
C GLU A 63 -20.50 10.82 22.89
N ASP A 64 -21.66 11.44 22.72
CA ASP A 64 -22.44 11.99 23.84
C ASP A 64 -23.38 10.91 24.38
N VAL A 65 -23.01 10.36 25.54
CA VAL A 65 -23.76 9.33 26.27
C VAL A 65 -24.66 9.90 27.36
N THR A 66 -24.76 11.24 27.48
CA THR A 66 -25.52 11.91 28.55
C THR A 66 -27.00 11.54 28.51
N SER A 67 -27.59 11.56 27.31
CA SER A 67 -29.01 11.21 27.11
C SER A 67 -29.28 9.74 27.48
N GLU A 68 -28.41 8.83 27.05
CA GLU A 68 -28.53 7.39 27.37
C GLU A 68 -28.42 7.13 28.88
N PHE A 69 -27.50 7.83 29.55
CA PHE A 69 -27.31 7.71 31.00
C PHE A 69 -28.57 8.16 31.77
N VAL A 70 -29.10 9.34 31.46
CA VAL A 70 -30.30 9.88 32.10
C VAL A 70 -31.52 8.99 31.87
N ASP A 71 -31.69 8.49 30.65
CA ASP A 71 -32.79 7.59 30.29
C ASP A 71 -32.69 6.24 31.02
N THR A 72 -31.48 5.68 31.10
CA THR A 72 -31.23 4.41 31.79
C THR A 72 -31.48 4.53 33.28
N GLU A 73 -31.01 5.62 33.92
CA GLU A 73 -31.33 5.89 35.31
C GLU A 73 -32.83 6.03 35.55
N ALA A 74 -33.55 6.71 34.65
CA ALA A 74 -35.01 6.86 34.77
C ALA A 74 -35.72 5.50 34.71
N ARG A 75 -35.25 4.60 33.83
CA ARG A 75 -35.75 3.22 33.75
C ARG A 75 -35.46 2.44 35.04
N ILE A 76 -34.24 2.51 35.57
CA ILE A 76 -33.87 1.87 36.84
C ILE A 76 -34.82 2.35 37.95
N ARG A 77 -35.01 3.66 38.11
CA ARG A 77 -35.93 4.21 39.12
C ARG A 77 -37.36 3.68 39.00
N ASN A 78 -37.86 3.52 37.78
CA ASN A 78 -39.21 2.99 37.54
C ASN A 78 -39.30 1.48 37.87
N LEU A 79 -38.26 0.72 37.51
CA LEU A 79 -38.19 -0.71 37.81
C LEU A 79 -38.05 -0.94 39.33
N THR A 80 -37.25 -0.16 40.06
CA THR A 80 -37.15 -0.26 41.52
C THR A 80 -38.49 0.04 42.21
N ARG A 81 -39.28 0.99 41.69
CA ARG A 81 -40.66 1.21 42.18
C ARG A 81 -41.57 0.02 41.90
N THR A 82 -41.39 -0.63 40.76
CA THR A 82 -42.13 -1.83 40.38
C THR A 82 -41.75 -2.99 41.30
N GLU A 83 -40.46 -3.17 41.58
CA GLU A 83 -39.94 -4.15 42.53
C GLU A 83 -40.56 -3.95 43.92
N ALA A 84 -40.55 -2.73 44.45
CA ALA A 84 -41.15 -2.41 45.74
C ALA A 84 -42.65 -2.75 45.79
N ARG A 85 -43.38 -2.49 44.70
CA ARG A 85 -44.80 -2.86 44.59
C ARG A 85 -45.00 -4.38 44.54
N LEU A 86 -44.14 -5.11 43.83
CA LEU A 86 -44.20 -6.57 43.77
C LEU A 86 -43.91 -7.20 45.15
N LEU A 87 -42.97 -6.63 45.91
CA LEU A 87 -42.69 -7.03 47.29
C LEU A 87 -43.90 -6.80 48.21
N ASP A 88 -44.56 -5.64 48.11
CA ASP A 88 -45.78 -5.33 48.87
C ASP A 88 -46.94 -6.30 48.51
N ILE A 89 -47.04 -6.73 47.25
CA ILE A 89 -48.01 -7.76 46.85
C ILE A 89 -47.65 -9.12 47.47
N LEU A 90 -46.37 -9.52 47.45
CA LEU A 90 -45.92 -10.78 48.06
C LEU A 90 -46.21 -10.83 49.57
N GLU A 91 -46.02 -9.72 50.28
CA GLU A 91 -46.34 -9.63 51.71
C GLU A 91 -47.84 -9.81 51.99
N LYS A 92 -48.71 -9.34 51.08
CA LYS A 92 -50.18 -9.43 51.23
C LYS A 92 -50.75 -10.79 50.84
N VAL A 93 -50.09 -11.53 49.95
CA VAL A 93 -50.57 -12.81 49.41
C VAL A 93 -50.10 -14.02 50.25
N ALA A 94 -49.52 -13.76 51.43
CA ALA A 94 -48.99 -14.77 52.35
C ALA A 94 -49.98 -15.92 52.61
N GLY A 95 -49.75 -17.07 51.97
CA GLY A 95 -50.50 -18.32 52.23
C GLY A 95 -50.95 -19.10 51.00
N ASN A 96 -51.03 -18.50 49.80
CA ASN A 96 -51.42 -19.23 48.58
C ASN A 96 -50.23 -19.41 47.62
N LEU A 97 -49.67 -20.63 47.58
CA LEU A 97 -48.53 -20.95 46.71
C LEU A 97 -48.82 -20.71 45.22
N ALA A 98 -50.07 -20.91 44.78
CA ALA A 98 -50.46 -20.70 43.38
C ALA A 98 -50.43 -19.21 42.97
N GLU A 99 -50.60 -18.29 43.93
CA GLU A 99 -50.56 -16.85 43.69
C GLU A 99 -49.17 -16.24 43.93
N ILE A 100 -48.31 -16.90 44.73
CA ILE A 100 -46.94 -16.46 45.01
C ILE A 100 -46.01 -16.67 43.81
N LEU A 101 -46.07 -17.86 43.18
CA LEU A 101 -45.13 -18.23 42.09
C LEU A 101 -45.10 -17.22 40.93
N PRO A 102 -46.24 -16.71 40.41
CA PRO A 102 -46.22 -15.70 39.35
C PRO A 102 -45.55 -14.39 39.77
N VAL A 103 -45.78 -13.94 41.01
CA VAL A 103 -45.24 -12.66 41.51
C VAL A 103 -43.74 -12.79 41.74
N GLU A 104 -43.27 -13.93 42.25
CA GLU A 104 -41.84 -14.21 42.43
C GLU A 104 -41.11 -14.31 41.08
N SER A 105 -41.74 -14.93 40.07
CA SER A 105 -41.22 -14.96 38.71
C SER A 105 -41.06 -13.56 38.11
N GLU A 106 -42.07 -12.71 38.25
CA GLU A 106 -41.98 -11.31 37.79
C GLU A 106 -40.97 -10.50 38.59
N LEU A 107 -40.86 -10.72 39.90
CA LEU A 107 -39.86 -10.07 40.74
C LEU A 107 -38.44 -10.41 40.27
N ASN A 108 -38.16 -11.68 39.99
CA ASN A 108 -36.88 -12.13 39.47
C ASN A 108 -36.57 -11.51 38.09
N ARG A 109 -37.58 -11.41 37.22
CA ARG A 109 -37.43 -10.74 35.93
C ARG A 109 -37.07 -9.26 36.08
N VAL A 110 -37.79 -8.53 36.94
CA VAL A 110 -37.55 -7.10 37.20
C VAL A 110 -36.16 -6.88 37.81
N ARG A 111 -35.75 -7.72 38.76
CA ARG A 111 -34.40 -7.65 39.34
C ARG A 111 -33.31 -7.86 38.31
N GLY A 112 -33.43 -8.88 37.47
CA GLY A 112 -32.47 -9.11 36.39
C GLY A 112 -32.37 -7.93 35.42
N GLU A 113 -33.48 -7.24 35.14
CA GLU A 113 -33.50 -6.04 34.32
C GLU A 113 -32.79 -4.86 35.00
N ILE A 114 -33.04 -4.64 36.30
CA ILE A 114 -32.34 -3.62 37.11
C ILE A 114 -30.83 -3.89 37.12
N GLU A 115 -30.41 -5.13 37.37
CA GLU A 115 -29.00 -5.51 37.41
C GLU A 115 -28.31 -5.26 36.07
N THR A 116 -28.96 -5.62 34.97
CA THR A 116 -28.45 -5.39 33.61
C THR A 116 -28.28 -3.89 33.33
N LEU A 117 -29.29 -3.08 33.64
CA LEU A 117 -29.22 -1.63 33.43
C LEU A 117 -28.18 -0.97 34.34
N THR A 118 -28.03 -1.44 35.58
CA THR A 118 -27.02 -0.93 36.52
C THR A 118 -25.61 -1.28 36.06
N ALA A 119 -25.40 -2.47 35.49
CA ALA A 119 -24.12 -2.84 34.89
C ALA A 119 -23.80 -1.94 33.67
N ARG A 120 -24.83 -1.60 32.88
CA ARG A 120 -24.70 -0.69 31.73
C ARG A 120 -24.31 0.73 32.16
N THR A 121 -24.96 1.31 33.17
CA THR A 121 -24.59 2.65 33.67
C THR A 121 -23.17 2.68 34.20
N LYS A 122 -22.77 1.67 34.97
CA LYS A 122 -21.39 1.54 35.47
C LYS A 122 -20.37 1.47 34.33
N GLN A 123 -20.67 0.73 33.26
CA GLN A 123 -19.81 0.68 32.09
C GLN A 123 -19.66 2.06 31.43
N ILE A 124 -20.75 2.83 31.31
CA ILE A 124 -20.72 4.18 30.77
C ILE A 124 -19.86 5.09 31.65
N GLU A 125 -20.01 5.03 32.97
CA GLU A 125 -19.18 5.81 33.92
C GLU A 125 -17.68 5.51 33.77
N GLU A 126 -17.31 4.22 33.62
CA GLU A 126 -15.92 3.82 33.39
C GLU A 126 -15.38 4.35 32.05
N LEU A 127 -16.23 4.43 31.01
CA LEU A 127 -15.86 4.98 29.70
C LEU A 127 -15.72 6.50 29.73
N VAL A 128 -16.60 7.21 30.44
CA VAL A 128 -16.51 8.68 30.59
C VAL A 128 -15.28 9.07 31.42
N ALA A 129 -14.94 8.29 32.45
CA ALA A 129 -13.77 8.55 33.27
C ALA A 129 -12.44 8.42 32.50
N LEU A 130 -12.41 7.63 31.42
CA LEU A 130 -11.20 7.25 30.69
C LEU A 130 -11.38 7.42 29.17
N ALA A 131 -10.71 8.43 28.62
CA ALA A 131 -10.56 8.57 27.18
C ALA A 131 -9.68 7.43 26.62
N THR A 132 -10.12 6.85 25.50
CA THR A 132 -9.35 5.82 24.76
C THR A 132 -8.60 6.49 23.62
N VAL A 133 -7.27 6.38 23.61
CA VAL A 133 -6.41 6.95 22.56
C VAL A 133 -5.67 5.82 21.86
N SER A 134 -5.96 5.60 20.59
CA SER A 134 -5.24 4.65 19.74
C SER A 134 -4.11 5.35 19.00
N VAL A 135 -2.87 4.96 19.28
CA VAL A 135 -1.68 5.54 18.67
C VAL A 135 -0.99 4.49 17.81
N THR A 136 -0.78 4.82 16.54
CA THR A 136 0.04 4.01 15.63
C THR A 136 1.24 4.85 15.19
N LEU A 137 2.43 4.41 15.58
CA LEU A 137 3.70 5.00 15.21
C LEU A 137 4.29 4.20 14.06
N TYR A 138 4.62 4.92 12.99
CA TYR A 138 5.43 4.42 11.90
C TYR A 138 6.86 4.93 12.12
N GLU A 139 7.83 4.03 12.13
CA GLU A 139 9.22 4.47 11.98
C GLU A 139 9.34 5.06 10.57
N GLU A 140 9.71 6.35 10.47
CA GLU A 140 10.08 6.94 9.19
C GLU A 140 11.32 6.16 8.74
N SER A 141 11.13 5.15 7.89
CA SER A 141 12.24 4.60 7.16
C SER A 141 12.85 5.80 6.45
N LEU A 142 14.15 6.00 6.62
CA LEU A 142 14.94 6.79 5.69
C LEU A 142 15.00 6.04 4.36
N ASP A 143 13.83 5.74 3.78
CA ASP A 143 13.65 5.31 2.41
C ASP A 143 13.15 6.52 1.61
N VAL A 144 13.93 7.60 1.65
CA VAL A 144 14.40 8.15 0.37
C VAL A 144 15.63 7.33 -0.02
N ILE A 145 15.43 6.03 -0.17
CA ILE A 145 16.00 5.37 -1.32
C ILE A 145 15.02 5.81 -2.40
N GLU A 146 15.37 6.86 -3.17
CA GLU A 146 14.91 6.92 -4.56
C GLU A 146 14.89 5.47 -5.03
N GLU A 147 13.72 4.90 -5.37
CA GLU A 147 13.64 3.53 -5.90
C GLU A 147 14.92 3.30 -6.69
N PRO A 148 15.84 2.39 -6.30
CA PRO A 148 17.12 2.31 -6.97
C PRO A 148 16.76 1.82 -8.34
N ASP A 149 16.69 2.78 -9.26
CA ASP A 149 15.77 2.77 -10.38
C ASP A 149 16.06 1.50 -11.14
N ASP A 150 15.23 0.49 -10.86
CA ASP A 150 15.43 -0.94 -11.02
C ASP A 150 16.75 -1.22 -11.77
N ILE A 151 17.86 -1.49 -11.05
CA ILE A 151 19.21 -1.71 -11.63
C ILE A 151 19.16 -2.77 -12.77
N TRP A 152 18.11 -3.59 -12.78
CA TRP A 152 17.82 -4.60 -13.78
C TRP A 152 16.87 -4.16 -14.91
N LYS A 153 16.24 -2.97 -14.90
CA LYS A 153 15.52 -2.34 -16.05
C LYS A 153 16.37 -2.29 -17.31
N PRO A 154 17.63 -1.78 -17.31
CA PRO A 154 18.45 -1.79 -18.53
C PRO A 154 18.78 -3.21 -18.99
N PHE A 155 19.01 -4.16 -18.07
CA PHE A 155 19.25 -5.56 -18.42
C PHE A 155 18.01 -6.27 -18.98
N ARG A 156 16.82 -6.00 -18.46
CA ARG A 156 15.55 -6.56 -18.95
C ARG A 156 15.15 -5.96 -20.31
N GLN A 157 15.37 -4.67 -20.50
CA GLN A 157 15.19 -3.99 -21.79
C GLN A 157 16.22 -4.47 -22.82
N LEU A 158 17.48 -4.69 -22.42
CA LEU A 158 18.51 -5.26 -23.30
C LEU A 158 18.13 -6.69 -23.72
N LYS A 159 17.62 -7.53 -22.81
CA LYS A 159 17.21 -8.90 -23.16
C LYS A 159 15.98 -8.94 -24.07
N ARG A 160 15.04 -7.99 -23.93
CA ARG A 160 13.83 -7.89 -24.77
C ARG A 160 14.12 -7.21 -26.13
N ASN A 161 15.09 -6.30 -26.18
CA ASN A 161 15.52 -5.62 -27.41
C ASN A 161 16.64 -6.36 -28.15
N ALA A 162 17.44 -7.22 -27.50
CA ALA A 162 18.50 -8.00 -28.16
C ALA A 162 17.93 -8.89 -29.27
N GLY A 163 16.79 -9.54 -29.03
CA GLY A 163 16.11 -10.34 -30.06
C GLY A 163 15.61 -9.51 -31.25
N ALA A 164 15.18 -8.26 -31.01
CA ALA A 164 14.68 -7.36 -32.05
C ALA A 164 15.82 -6.68 -32.83
N LEU A 165 16.91 -6.32 -32.15
CA LEU A 165 18.11 -5.73 -32.73
C LEU A 165 18.91 -6.76 -33.54
N LEU A 166 18.99 -8.02 -33.08
CA LEU A 166 19.57 -9.12 -33.86
C LEU A 166 18.76 -9.38 -35.14
N LYS A 167 17.43 -9.42 -35.06
CA LYS A 167 16.56 -9.58 -36.25
C LYS A 167 16.67 -8.41 -37.22
N LYS A 168 16.75 -7.17 -36.74
CA LYS A 168 16.97 -5.98 -37.60
C LYS A 168 18.37 -5.97 -38.23
N SER A 169 19.41 -6.38 -37.49
CA SER A 169 20.79 -6.45 -38.00
C SER A 169 20.96 -7.54 -39.07
N PHE A 170 20.31 -8.70 -38.88
CA PHE A 170 20.33 -9.76 -39.88
C PHE A 170 19.59 -9.35 -41.17
N GLY A 171 18.45 -8.65 -41.04
CA GLY A 171 17.73 -8.10 -42.18
C GLY A 171 18.53 -7.04 -42.97
N ALA A 172 19.27 -6.17 -42.27
CA ALA A 172 20.13 -5.18 -42.91
C ALA A 172 21.29 -5.82 -43.69
N LEU A 173 21.88 -6.90 -43.16
CA LEU A 173 22.94 -7.63 -43.86
C LEU A 173 22.42 -8.26 -45.16
N VAL A 174 21.25 -8.92 -45.11
CA VAL A 174 20.61 -9.51 -46.29
C VAL A 174 20.28 -8.45 -47.33
N ALA A 175 19.83 -7.26 -46.91
CA ALA A 175 19.55 -6.16 -47.82
C ALA A 175 20.80 -5.62 -48.53
N VAL A 176 21.95 -5.55 -47.84
CA VAL A 176 23.23 -5.16 -48.47
C VAL A 176 23.67 -6.19 -49.50
N PHE A 177 23.58 -7.48 -49.21
CA PHE A 177 23.91 -8.54 -50.18
C PHE A 177 22.96 -8.52 -51.39
N ALA A 178 21.66 -8.31 -51.17
CA ALA A 178 20.68 -8.16 -52.25
C ALA A 178 20.98 -6.92 -53.13
N ALA A 179 21.39 -5.80 -52.52
CA ALA A 179 21.77 -4.60 -53.23
C ALA A 179 23.02 -4.81 -54.09
N ILE A 180 24.05 -5.49 -53.57
CA ILE A 180 25.27 -5.83 -54.31
C ILE A 180 24.94 -6.77 -55.48
N ALA A 181 24.11 -7.79 -55.26
CA ALA A 181 23.69 -8.71 -56.31
C ALA A 181 22.96 -7.98 -57.44
N ASN A 182 22.06 -7.04 -57.10
CA ASN A 182 21.37 -6.23 -58.09
C ASN A 182 22.33 -5.31 -58.86
N PHE A 183 23.30 -4.71 -58.16
CA PHE A 183 24.33 -3.87 -58.79
C PHE A 183 25.18 -4.66 -59.79
N LEU A 184 25.53 -5.91 -59.46
CA LEU A 184 26.25 -6.81 -60.36
C LEU A 184 25.43 -7.15 -61.61
N ILE A 185 24.12 -7.39 -61.49
CA ILE A 185 23.24 -7.65 -62.64
C ILE A 185 23.23 -6.46 -63.60
N VAL A 186 23.22 -5.22 -63.08
CA VAL A 186 23.20 -4.02 -63.91
C VAL A 186 24.55 -3.73 -64.56
N ILE A 187 25.67 -4.02 -63.87
CA ILE A 187 27.03 -3.72 -64.37
C ILE A 187 27.56 -4.78 -65.34
N LEU A 188 27.16 -6.05 -65.19
CA LEU A 188 27.67 -7.15 -66.03
C LEU A 188 27.53 -6.89 -67.54
N PRO A 189 26.38 -6.39 -68.05
CA PRO A 189 26.22 -6.08 -69.47
C PRO A 189 27.21 -5.01 -69.97
N TRP A 190 27.45 -3.98 -69.17
CA TRP A 190 28.40 -2.90 -69.50
C TRP A 190 29.84 -3.40 -69.46
N ALA A 191 30.20 -4.23 -68.48
CA ALA A 191 31.53 -4.84 -68.39
C ALA A 191 31.82 -5.77 -69.59
N VAL A 192 30.82 -6.56 -70.02
CA VAL A 192 30.93 -7.41 -71.23
C VAL A 192 31.09 -6.54 -72.48
N LEU A 193 30.33 -5.46 -72.62
CA LEU A 193 30.50 -4.51 -73.72
C LEU A 193 31.90 -3.87 -73.75
N LEU A 194 32.42 -3.46 -72.59
CA LEU A 194 33.75 -2.87 -72.46
C LEU A 194 34.86 -3.88 -72.79
N ALA A 195 34.73 -5.12 -72.31
CA ALA A 195 35.64 -6.21 -72.65
C ALA A 195 35.62 -6.51 -74.16
N LEU A 196 34.45 -6.52 -74.79
CA LEU A 196 34.31 -6.74 -76.22
C LEU A 196 34.97 -5.61 -77.03
N ILE A 197 34.80 -4.35 -76.63
CA ILE A 197 35.49 -3.20 -77.23
C ILE A 197 37.02 -3.32 -77.07
N LEU A 198 37.50 -3.74 -75.90
CA LEU A 198 38.93 -3.91 -75.63
C LEU A 198 39.55 -5.09 -76.37
N VAL A 199 38.80 -6.15 -76.68
CA VAL A 199 39.26 -7.28 -77.50
C VAL A 199 39.26 -6.94 -79.00
N VAL A 200 38.28 -6.14 -79.46
CA VAL A 200 38.19 -5.71 -80.87
C VAL A 200 39.25 -4.64 -81.21
N ARG A 201 39.59 -3.72 -80.28
CA ARG A 201 40.61 -2.67 -80.48
C ARG A 201 42.00 -3.19 -80.95
N PRO A 202 42.61 -4.20 -80.33
CA PRO A 202 43.90 -4.72 -80.78
C PRO A 202 43.81 -5.52 -82.08
N GLY A 203 42.66 -6.14 -82.38
CA GLY A 203 42.42 -6.79 -83.68
C GLY A 203 42.43 -5.80 -84.85
N TRP A 204 41.83 -4.62 -84.66
CA TRP A 204 41.84 -3.54 -85.65
C TRP A 204 43.21 -2.84 -85.77
N ARG A 205 43.94 -2.67 -84.66
CA ARG A 205 45.27 -2.05 -84.68
C ARG A 205 46.34 -2.93 -85.34
N ARG A 206 46.25 -4.26 -85.23
CA ARG A 206 47.20 -5.17 -85.90
C ARG A 206 46.93 -5.33 -87.40
N GLY A 207 45.68 -5.15 -87.85
CA GLY A 207 45.33 -5.18 -89.27
C GLY A 207 45.74 -3.92 -90.05
N LEU A 208 45.75 -2.75 -89.40
CA LEU A 208 46.11 -1.47 -90.04
C LEU A 208 47.62 -1.15 -90.04
N MET A 209 48.43 -1.88 -89.27
CA MET A 209 49.90 -1.70 -89.22
C MET A 209 50.67 -2.55 -90.25
N GLY A 210 49.99 -3.36 -91.07
CA GLY A 210 50.59 -4.16 -92.14
C GLY A 210 50.71 -3.48 -93.50
N LEU A 211 50.24 -2.23 -93.65
CA LEU A 211 50.10 -1.57 -94.97
C LEU A 211 50.96 -0.32 -95.18
N PHE A 212 51.75 0.12 -94.20
CA PHE A 212 52.62 1.29 -94.35
C PHE A 212 54.00 1.08 -93.74
N SER A 213 54.94 0.55 -94.54
CA SER A 213 56.22 1.22 -94.85
C SER A 213 57.16 0.30 -95.64
N ARG A 214 57.13 0.46 -96.98
CA ARG A 214 58.26 0.17 -97.87
C ARG A 214 59.38 1.20 -97.61
N ARG A 215 60.64 0.72 -97.46
CA ARG A 215 62.02 1.25 -97.79
C ARG A 215 62.27 2.78 -97.91
N PRO A 216 63.51 3.34 -97.72
CA PRO A 216 64.82 2.77 -98.13
C PRO A 216 66.07 3.10 -97.23
N ARG A 217 67.24 2.59 -97.66
CA ARG A 217 68.63 2.82 -97.14
C ARG A 217 69.08 4.29 -97.27
N PRO A 218 70.05 4.76 -96.45
CA PRO A 218 71.45 4.94 -96.91
C PRO A 218 72.48 4.74 -95.76
N LYS A 219 73.81 4.69 -95.91
CA LYS A 219 74.78 4.80 -97.01
C LYS A 219 75.73 3.60 -96.96
#